data_AF-A0A413WM26-F1
#
_entry.id   AF-A0A413WM26-F1
#
_cell.length_a   1.000
_cell.length_b   1.000
_cell.length_c   1.000
_cell.angle_alpha   90.00
_cell.angle_beta   90.00
_cell.angle_gamma   90.00
#
_symmetry.space_group_name_H-M   'P 1'
#
loop_
_entity.id
_entity.type
_entity.pdbx_description
1 polymer ?
#
loop_
_entity_poly.entity_id
_entity_poly.type
_entity_poly.pdbx_seq_one_letter_code
_entity_poly.pdbx_strand_id
1 'polypeptide(L)'
;MKKWERDVLVGWIVVLLVLVAHYVITVSLGNTYFAESTLNRMLWFSSFPAFLVAFLAALFQKTNSLTLAVRRGIIWTAELIVGFTVVAWFFRAFDTLFESPGAYWLFGAVLLAPLVYLLEFRRQNRGTKAEAH
;
A
#
# COMPACT_ATOMS: atom_id res chain seq x y z
N MET A 1 4.84 22.09 8.88
CA MET A 1 3.94 20.92 8.96
C MET A 1 4.32 20.05 10.14
N LYS A 2 3.34 19.63 10.94
CA LYS A 2 3.51 18.64 11.99
C LYS A 2 3.88 17.29 11.36
N LYS A 3 4.60 16.43 12.10
CA LYS A 3 5.05 15.11 11.59
C LYS A 3 3.88 14.22 11.14
N TRP A 4 2.71 14.39 11.75
CA TRP A 4 1.47 13.67 11.42
C TRP A 4 0.86 14.11 10.08
N GLU A 5 0.76 15.42 9.84
CA GLU A 5 0.23 15.99 8.59
C GLU A 5 1.02 15.48 7.38
N ARG A 6 2.34 15.36 7.52
CA ARG A 6 3.21 14.85 6.47
C ARG A 6 2.93 13.37 6.16
N ASP A 7 2.74 12.55 7.19
CA ASP A 7 2.49 11.12 6.99
C ASP A 7 1.15 10.90 6.28
N VAL A 8 0.12 11.70 6.60
CA VAL A 8 -1.18 11.72 5.91
C VAL A 8 -1.05 12.17 4.46
N LEU A 9 -0.38 13.28 4.19
CA LEU A 9 -0.20 13.77 2.81
C LEU A 9 0.57 12.76 1.93
N VAL A 10 1.59 12.11 2.50
CA VAL A 10 2.32 11.05 1.78
C VAL A 10 1.43 9.85 1.55
N GLY A 11 0.57 9.50 2.51
CA GLY A 11 -0.35 8.41 2.34
C GLY A 11 -1.36 8.65 1.22
N TRP A 12 -1.88 9.87 1.06
CA TRP A 12 -2.67 10.23 -0.13
C TRP A 12 -1.92 10.04 -1.45
N ILE A 13 -0.61 10.35 -1.49
CA ILE A 13 0.23 10.08 -2.66
C ILE A 13 0.35 8.57 -2.89
N VAL A 14 0.55 7.78 -1.83
CA VAL A 14 0.55 6.30 -1.91
C VAL A 14 -0.77 5.81 -2.49
N VAL A 15 -1.91 6.24 -1.95
CA VAL A 15 -3.25 5.86 -2.42
C VAL A 15 -3.42 6.17 -3.91
N LEU A 16 -3.09 7.39 -4.33
CA LEU A 16 -3.24 7.80 -5.73
C LEU A 16 -2.39 6.94 -6.67
N LEU A 17 -1.13 6.66 -6.31
CA LEU A 17 -0.26 5.80 -7.11
C LEU A 17 -0.74 4.36 -7.16
N VAL A 18 -1.27 3.82 -6.05
CA VAL A 18 -1.84 2.47 -6.01
C VAL A 18 -3.11 2.38 -6.86
N LEU A 19 -3.98 3.38 -6.82
CA LEU A 19 -5.17 3.43 -7.67
C LEU A 19 -4.81 3.51 -9.15
N VAL A 20 -3.79 4.29 -9.52
CA VAL A 20 -3.29 4.35 -10.90
C VAL A 20 -2.74 2.98 -11.32
N ALA A 21 -1.94 2.33 -10.48
CA ALA A 21 -1.42 0.99 -10.78
C ALA A 21 -2.55 -0.03 -10.93
N HIS A 22 -3.54 -0.01 -10.04
CA HIS A 22 -4.73 -0.86 -10.11
C HIS A 22 -5.53 -0.61 -11.39
N TYR A 23 -5.70 0.65 -11.78
CA TYR A 23 -6.35 1.03 -13.04
C TYR A 23 -5.61 0.46 -14.26
N VAL A 24 -4.29 0.59 -14.31
CA VAL A 24 -3.47 0.03 -15.41
C VAL A 24 -3.62 -1.50 -15.48
N ILE A 25 -3.63 -2.19 -14.34
CA ILE A 25 -3.83 -3.65 -14.27
C ILE A 25 -5.23 -4.02 -14.76
N THR A 26 -6.26 -3.31 -14.31
CA THR A 26 -7.65 -3.60 -14.68
C THR A 26 -7.93 -3.35 -16.16
N VAL A 27 -7.36 -2.28 -16.74
CA VAL A 27 -7.42 -2.05 -18.20
C VAL A 27 -6.70 -3.15 -18.96
N SER A 28 -5.52 -3.56 -18.51
CA SER A 28 -4.70 -4.57 -19.20
C SER A 28 -5.29 -5.98 -19.18
N LEU A 29 -6.05 -6.33 -18.13
CA LEU A 29 -6.66 -7.66 -17.97
C LEU A 29 -8.05 -7.79 -18.60
N GLY A 30 -8.55 -6.73 -19.24
CA GLY A 30 -9.93 -6.67 -19.74
C GLY A 30 -10.88 -6.25 -18.62
N ASN A 31 -11.68 -5.22 -18.89
CA ASN A 31 -12.46 -4.47 -17.91
C ASN A 31 -13.70 -5.21 -17.38
N THR A 32 -13.57 -6.48 -16.97
CA THR A 32 -14.65 -7.26 -16.38
C THR A 32 -14.59 -7.19 -14.86
N TYR A 33 -14.86 -6.01 -14.30
CA TYR A 33 -15.10 -5.82 -12.86
C TYR A 33 -16.28 -6.68 -12.34
N PHE A 34 -17.14 -7.16 -13.25
CA PHE A 34 -18.37 -7.88 -12.93
C PHE A 34 -18.19 -9.38 -12.68
N ALA A 35 -17.00 -9.94 -12.89
CA ALA A 35 -16.69 -11.32 -12.52
C ALA A 35 -15.83 -11.32 -11.25
N GLU A 36 -16.37 -11.83 -10.15
CA GLU A 36 -15.71 -11.91 -8.83
C GLU A 36 -14.28 -12.47 -8.90
N SER A 37 -14.09 -13.54 -9.69
CA SER A 37 -12.80 -14.18 -9.91
C SER A 37 -11.77 -13.24 -10.58
N THR A 38 -12.24 -12.32 -11.40
CA THR A 38 -11.40 -11.36 -12.13
C THR A 38 -11.01 -10.20 -11.22
N LEU A 39 -11.95 -9.65 -10.44
CA LEU A 39 -11.66 -8.59 -9.45
C LEU A 39 -10.64 -9.08 -8.41
N ASN A 40 -10.84 -10.28 -7.87
CA ASN A 40 -9.90 -10.88 -6.92
C ASN A 40 -8.48 -10.98 -7.49
N ARG A 41 -8.36 -11.43 -8.74
CA ARG A 41 -7.08 -11.54 -9.44
C ARG A 41 -6.43 -10.17 -9.67
N MET A 42 -7.21 -9.17 -10.07
CA MET A 42 -6.75 -7.79 -10.28
C MET A 42 -6.22 -7.18 -8.97
N LEU A 43 -6.94 -7.34 -7.86
CA LEU A 43 -6.53 -6.84 -6.54
C LEU A 43 -5.27 -7.54 -6.04
N TRP A 44 -5.18 -8.86 -6.25
CA TRP A 44 -3.98 -9.63 -5.93
C TRP A 44 -2.76 -9.13 -6.71
N PHE A 45 -2.87 -8.96 -8.04
CA PHE A 45 -1.79 -8.37 -8.85
C PHE A 45 -1.45 -6.93 -8.44
N SER A 46 -2.43 -6.17 -7.97
CA SER A 46 -2.22 -4.79 -7.49
C SER A 46 -1.48 -4.73 -6.15
N SER A 47 -1.43 -5.84 -5.41
CA SER A 47 -0.76 -5.92 -4.11
C SER A 47 0.75 -5.71 -4.23
N PHE A 48 1.39 -6.21 -5.29
CA PHE A 48 2.83 -6.03 -5.48
C PHE A 48 3.23 -4.58 -5.79
N PRO A 49 2.61 -3.88 -6.78
CA PRO A 49 2.83 -2.45 -6.96
C PRO A 49 2.51 -1.63 -5.71
N ALA A 50 1.45 -1.98 -4.97
CA ALA A 50 1.09 -1.29 -3.74
C ALA A 50 2.16 -1.44 -2.66
N PHE A 51 2.69 -2.65 -2.47
CA PHE A 51 3.84 -2.90 -1.62
C PHE A 51 5.02 -2.02 -2.02
N LEU A 52 5.38 -2.01 -3.30
CA LEU A 52 6.55 -1.28 -3.80
C LEU A 52 6.40 0.24 -3.60
N VAL A 53 5.22 0.80 -3.90
CA VAL A 53 4.93 2.23 -3.69
C VAL A 53 5.05 2.59 -2.20
N ALA A 54 4.41 1.82 -1.32
CA ALA A 54 4.47 2.07 0.12
C ALA A 54 5.89 1.87 0.68
N PHE A 55 6.64 0.90 0.17
CA PHE A 55 8.03 0.66 0.54
C PHE A 55 8.92 1.84 0.16
N LEU A 56 8.82 2.32 -1.08
CA LEU A 56 9.55 3.49 -1.56
C LEU A 56 9.14 4.75 -0.79
N ALA A 57 7.85 4.93 -0.48
CA ALA A 57 7.40 6.02 0.37
C ALA A 57 8.04 5.95 1.77
N ALA A 58 8.12 4.76 2.38
CA ALA A 58 8.79 4.56 3.67
C ALA A 58 10.30 4.86 3.61
N LEU A 59 10.95 4.48 2.50
CA LEU A 59 12.35 4.81 2.20
C LEU A 59 12.56 6.34 2.13
N PHE A 60 11.81 7.04 1.30
CA PHE A 60 11.93 8.50 1.13
C PHE A 60 11.58 9.27 2.40
N GLN A 61 10.62 8.74 3.17
CA GLN A 61 10.23 9.30 4.46
C GLN A 61 11.16 8.92 5.63
N LYS A 62 12.24 8.16 5.36
CA LYS A 62 13.25 7.73 6.33
C LYS A 62 12.63 7.08 7.58
N THR A 63 11.75 6.10 7.40
CA THR A 63 11.09 5.38 8.50
C THR A 63 12.13 4.70 9.42
N ASN A 64 12.31 5.22 10.63
CA ASN A 64 13.48 4.91 11.46
C ASN A 64 13.19 4.26 12.82
N SER A 65 11.93 3.94 13.11
CA SER A 65 11.56 3.24 14.34
C SER A 65 10.35 2.36 14.07
N LEU A 66 10.18 1.34 14.91
CA LEU A 66 9.04 0.43 14.83
C LEU A 66 7.72 1.20 14.96
N THR A 67 7.63 2.11 15.92
CA THR A 67 6.45 2.97 16.12
C THR A 67 6.14 3.80 14.89
N LEU A 68 7.15 4.34 14.20
CA LEU A 68 6.94 5.13 12.98
C LEU A 68 6.51 4.25 11.80
N ALA A 69 7.09 3.05 11.66
CA ALA A 69 6.71 2.09 10.63
C ALA A 69 5.27 1.62 10.79
N VAL A 70 4.90 1.21 12.01
CA VAL A 70 3.53 0.81 12.36
C VAL A 70 2.56 1.96 12.12
N ARG A 71 2.88 3.17 12.60
CA ARG A 71 2.02 4.35 12.38
C ARG A 71 1.78 4.61 10.90
N ARG A 72 2.84 4.63 10.08
CA ARG A 72 2.72 4.87 8.64
C ARG A 72 1.94 3.77 7.94
N GLY A 73 2.21 2.51 8.27
CA GLY A 73 1.46 1.38 7.75
C GLY A 73 -0.04 1.52 8.04
N ILE A 74 -0.41 1.81 9.29
CA ILE A 74 -1.82 2.00 9.68
C ILE A 74 -2.46 3.18 8.94
N ILE A 75 -1.81 4.35 8.93
CA ILE A 75 -2.37 5.55 8.28
C ILE A 75 -2.57 5.29 6.79
N TRP A 76 -1.55 4.80 6.08
CA TRP A 76 -1.62 4.61 4.64
C TRP A 76 -2.58 3.49 4.25
N THR A 77 -2.66 2.42 5.04
CA THR A 77 -3.66 1.37 4.82
C THR A 77 -5.08 1.89 5.08
N ALA A 78 -5.32 2.69 6.12
CA ALA A 78 -6.64 3.28 6.38
C ALA A 78 -7.06 4.21 5.24
N GLU A 79 -6.17 5.07 4.75
CA GLU A 79 -6.43 5.94 3.60
C GLU A 79 -6.68 5.13 2.32
N LEU A 80 -5.95 4.03 2.12
CA LEU A 80 -6.15 3.15 0.98
C LEU A 80 -7.51 2.45 1.02
N ILE A 81 -7.93 1.98 2.20
CA ILE A 81 -9.27 1.42 2.41
C ILE A 81 -10.32 2.45 2.04
N VAL A 82 -10.18 3.71 2.50
CA VAL A 82 -11.11 4.79 2.13
C VAL A 82 -11.11 5.03 0.61
N GLY A 83 -9.93 5.09 -0.01
CA GLY A 83 -9.80 5.28 -1.46
C GLY A 83 -10.49 4.19 -2.27
N PHE A 84 -10.23 2.92 -1.96
CA PHE A 84 -10.88 1.78 -2.61
C PHE A 84 -12.36 1.69 -2.30
N THR A 85 -12.79 2.10 -1.11
CA THR A 85 -14.21 2.19 -0.74
C THR A 85 -14.96 3.18 -1.65
N VAL A 86 -14.39 4.36 -1.87
CA VAL A 86 -14.98 5.38 -2.75
C VAL A 86 -15.08 4.86 -4.19
N VAL A 87 -14.03 4.20 -4.68
CA VAL A 87 -14.03 3.59 -6.02
C VAL A 87 -15.08 2.48 -6.12
N ALA A 88 -15.12 1.56 -5.17
CA ALA A 88 -16.09 0.46 -5.16
C ALA A 88 -17.53 0.97 -5.04
N TRP A 89 -17.76 2.05 -4.28
CA TRP A 89 -19.06 2.70 -4.21
C TRP A 89 -19.48 3.28 -5.57
N PHE A 90 -18.58 3.97 -6.26
CA PHE A 90 -18.83 4.51 -7.59
C PHE A 90 -19.19 3.42 -8.61
N PHE A 91 -18.51 2.26 -8.54
CA PHE A 91 -18.76 1.12 -9.44
C PHE A 91 -19.80 0.11 -8.93
N ARG A 92 -20.49 0.39 -7.81
CA ARG A 92 -21.47 -0.52 -7.17
C ARG A 92 -20.92 -1.93 -6.88
N ALA A 93 -19.65 -2.01 -6.50
CA ALA A 93 -18.93 -3.25 -6.20
C ALA A 93 -18.45 -3.30 -4.73
N PHE A 94 -19.19 -2.67 -3.82
CA PHE A 94 -18.79 -2.54 -2.40
C PHE A 94 -18.65 -3.89 -1.71
N ASP A 95 -19.71 -4.72 -1.75
CA ASP A 95 -19.70 -6.03 -1.11
C ASP A 95 -18.62 -6.92 -1.74
N THR A 96 -18.54 -6.93 -3.07
CA THR A 96 -17.55 -7.68 -3.82
C THR A 96 -16.11 -7.31 -3.48
N LEU A 97 -15.82 -6.04 -3.18
CA LEU A 97 -14.48 -5.60 -2.76
C LEU A 97 -14.11 -6.23 -1.40
N PHE A 98 -15.00 -6.15 -0.41
CA PHE A 98 -14.69 -6.57 0.96
C PHE A 98 -14.82 -8.07 1.20
N GLU A 99 -15.54 -8.78 0.34
CA GLU A 99 -15.58 -10.25 0.32
C GLU A 99 -14.36 -10.84 -0.41
N SER A 100 -13.67 -10.05 -1.24
CA SER A 100 -12.52 -10.50 -2.02
C SER A 100 -11.26 -10.73 -1.17
N PRO A 101 -10.67 -11.94 -1.17
CA PRO A 101 -9.37 -12.20 -0.55
C PRO A 101 -8.27 -11.26 -1.07
N GLY A 102 -8.33 -10.87 -2.34
CA GLY A 102 -7.38 -9.97 -2.99
C GLY A 102 -7.33 -8.58 -2.37
N ALA A 103 -8.45 -8.08 -1.83
CA ALA A 103 -8.47 -6.81 -1.12
C ALA A 103 -7.63 -6.86 0.16
N TYR A 104 -7.73 -7.96 0.93
CA TYR A 104 -6.93 -8.16 2.13
C TYR A 104 -5.43 -8.27 1.81
N TRP A 105 -5.06 -8.93 0.71
CA TRP A 105 -3.68 -8.96 0.23
C TRP A 105 -3.17 -7.56 -0.13
N LEU A 106 -4.00 -6.75 -0.79
CA LEU A 106 -3.65 -5.38 -1.17
C LEU A 106 -3.44 -4.49 0.07
N PHE A 107 -4.36 -4.53 1.04
CA PHE A 107 -4.25 -3.74 2.26
C PHE A 107 -3.09 -4.22 3.14
N GLY A 108 -2.89 -5.53 3.24
CA GLY A 108 -1.77 -6.15 3.95
C GLY A 108 -0.42 -5.78 3.34
N ALA A 109 -0.32 -5.72 2.01
CA ALA A 109 0.89 -5.29 1.31
C ALA A 109 1.31 -3.87 1.71
N VAL A 110 0.39 -2.92 1.75
CA VAL A 110 0.68 -1.54 2.17
C VAL A 110 1.00 -1.45 3.66
N LEU A 111 0.32 -2.24 4.50
CA LEU A 111 0.57 -2.28 5.95
C LEU A 111 1.97 -2.80 6.27
N LEU A 112 2.42 -3.84 5.57
CA LEU A 112 3.69 -4.52 5.81
C LEU A 112 4.89 -3.77 5.21
N ALA A 113 4.71 -3.01 4.13
CA ALA A 113 5.82 -2.38 3.41
C ALA A 113 6.73 -1.49 4.29
N PRO A 114 6.23 -0.60 5.18
CA PRO A 114 7.07 0.17 6.07
C PRO A 114 7.83 -0.67 7.11
N LEU A 115 7.26 -1.81 7.52
CA LEU A 115 7.88 -2.76 8.45
C LEU A 115 9.03 -3.49 7.77
N VAL A 116 8.80 -4.01 6.55
CA VAL A 116 9.85 -4.69 5.77
C VAL A 116 11.01 -3.75 5.49
N TYR A 117 10.75 -2.49 5.11
CA TYR A 117 11.80 -1.48 4.96
C TYR A 117 12.66 -1.30 6.22
N LEU A 118 12.01 -1.22 7.38
CA LEU A 118 12.71 -1.04 8.66
C LEU A 118 13.56 -2.26 9.02
N LEU A 119 13.02 -3.47 8.84
CA LEU A 119 13.65 -4.72 9.28
C LEU A 119 14.80 -5.14 8.36
N GLU A 120 14.59 -5.13 7.06
CA GLU A 120 15.56 -5.65 6.09
C GLU A 120 16.59 -4.59 5.70
N PHE A 121 16.13 -3.46 5.18
CA PHE A 121 17.01 -2.49 4.55
C PHE A 121 17.74 -1.60 5.54
N ARG A 122 17.09 -1.21 6.64
CA ARG A 122 17.71 -0.29 7.61
C ARG A 122 18.62 -1.00 8.61
N ARG A 123 18.31 -2.24 9.00
CA ARG A 123 19.16 -3.02 9.90
C ARG A 123 20.51 -3.32 9.25
N GLN A 124 20.52 -3.71 7.97
CA GLN A 124 21.75 -3.95 7.21
C GLN A 124 22.61 -2.69 7.07
N ASN A 125 22.00 -1.53 6.82
CA ASN A 125 22.71 -0.23 6.74
C ASN A 125 23.25 0.30 8.09
N ARG A 126 22.78 -0.24 9.22
CA ARG A 126 23.37 0.03 10.54
C ARG A 126 24.53 -0.90 10.85
N GLY A 127 24.43 -2.19 10.50
CA GLY A 127 25.51 -3.17 10.68
C GLY A 127 26.76 -2.83 9.88
N THR A 128 26.60 -2.50 8.60
CA THR A 128 27.72 -2.11 7.71
C THR A 128 28.46 -0.84 8.16
N LYS A 129 27.82 0.07 8.88
CA LYS A 129 28.50 1.26 9.45
C LYS A 129 29.22 0.98 10.78
N ALA A 130 28.84 -0.07 11.49
CA ALA A 130 29.46 -0.46 12.75
C ALA A 130 30.74 -1.30 12.52
N GLU A 131 30.86 -1.99 11.40
CA GLU A 131 32.03 -2.79 11.02
C GLU A 131 33.14 -1.97 10.32
N ALA A 132 32.88 -0.70 10.03
CA ALA A 132 33.83 0.20 9.36
C ALA A 132 34.68 1.05 10.34
N HIS A 133 34.66 0.73 11.64
CA HIS A 133 35.40 1.42 12.70
C HIS A 133 36.33 0.47 13.46
#